data_AF-A0A661MWG6-F1
#
_entry.id   AF-A0A661MWG6-F1
#
_cell.length_a   1.000
_cell.length_b   1.000
_cell.length_c   1.000
_cell.angle_alpha   90.00
_cell.angle_beta   90.00
_cell.angle_gamma   90.00
#
_symmetry.space_group_name_H-M   'P 1'
#
loop_
_entity.id
_entity.type
_entity.pdbx_description
1 polymer ?
#
loop_
_entity_poly.entity_id
_entity_poly.type
_entity_poly.pdbx_seq_one_letter_code
_entity_poly.pdbx_strand_id
1 'polypeptide(L)'
;MSPVNARMAMVVAECRRDWSEVKRQLGKAASVDPAVGEPQAALVALSIAHAYQAFETILLRVERALGLEERSGGAWHTALLADSGLPLPGVRPAIYPAEMASDWHALLGFRHFLRHAYGVDLDPARLESNRTRLQHVVTGTDGWIDALLGSLNREG
;
A
#
# COMPACT_ATOMS: atom_id res chain seq x y z
N MET A 1 26.02 12.03 12.25
CA MET A 1 24.91 11.88 11.28
C MET A 1 24.43 13.27 10.93
N SER A 2 24.39 13.63 9.64
CA SER A 2 23.87 14.95 9.24
C SER A 2 22.35 15.04 9.52
N PRO A 3 21.77 16.24 9.66
CA PRO A 3 20.32 16.40 9.80
C PRO A 3 19.52 15.76 8.65
N VAL A 4 20.09 15.73 7.43
CA VAL A 4 19.46 15.10 6.26
C VAL A 4 19.42 13.58 6.42
N ASN A 5 20.52 12.96 6.87
CA ASN A 5 20.61 11.52 7.07
C ASN A 5 19.69 11.07 8.21
N ALA A 6 19.59 11.87 9.27
CA ALA A 6 18.67 11.61 10.39
C ALA A 6 17.19 11.66 9.93
N ARG A 7 16.84 12.62 9.06
CA ARG A 7 15.49 12.71 8.48
C ARG A 7 15.18 11.50 7.61
N MET A 8 16.11 11.08 6.76
CA MET A 8 15.93 9.90 5.91
C MET A 8 15.78 8.61 6.73
N ALA A 9 16.63 8.42 7.76
CA ALA A 9 16.54 7.28 8.66
C ALA A 9 15.18 7.22 9.39
N MET A 10 14.63 8.38 9.78
CA MET A 10 13.29 8.46 10.36
C MET A 10 12.20 8.07 9.37
N VAL A 11 12.25 8.56 8.13
CA VAL A 11 11.30 8.18 7.07
C VAL A 11 11.35 6.67 6.80
N VAL A 12 12.54 6.09 6.75
CA VAL A 12 12.72 4.64 6.60
C VAL A 12 12.06 3.87 7.75
N ALA A 13 12.23 4.32 8.99
CA ALA A 13 11.59 3.69 10.15
C ALA A 13 10.06 3.80 10.11
N GLU A 14 9.52 4.93 9.66
CA GLU A 14 8.08 5.12 9.44
C GLU A 14 7.55 4.20 8.35
N CYS A 15 8.23 4.11 7.20
CA CYS A 15 7.83 3.23 6.11
C CYS A 15 7.85 1.75 6.53
N ARG A 16 8.80 1.33 7.38
CA ARG A 16 8.83 -0.03 7.96
C ARG A 16 7.63 -0.29 8.88
N ARG A 17 7.23 0.71 9.66
CA ARG A 17 6.02 0.64 10.50
C ARG A 17 4.77 0.52 9.64
N ASP A 18 4.67 1.34 8.59
CA ASP A 18 3.54 1.32 7.66
C ASP A 18 3.49 0.00 6.88
N TRP A 19 4.63 -0.59 6.51
CA TRP A 19 4.65 -1.92 5.90
C TRP A 19 4.23 -3.03 6.86
N SER A 20 4.58 -2.90 8.14
CA SER A 20 4.08 -3.80 9.20
C SER A 20 2.57 -3.67 9.41
N GLU A 21 2.01 -2.46 9.21
CA GLU A 21 0.56 -2.23 9.19
C GLU A 21 -0.11 -2.99 8.05
N VAL A 22 0.42 -2.91 6.82
CA VAL A 22 -0.11 -3.65 5.66
C VAL A 22 -0.23 -5.14 5.99
N LYS A 23 0.85 -5.74 6.51
CA LYS A 23 0.88 -7.15 6.90
C LYS A 23 -0.10 -7.49 8.02
N ARG A 24 -0.24 -6.61 9.01
CA ARG A 24 -1.19 -6.80 10.12
C ARG A 24 -2.63 -6.79 9.62
N GLN A 25 -2.96 -5.90 8.69
CA GLN A 25 -4.31 -5.82 8.12
C GLN A 25 -4.62 -7.01 7.22
N LEU A 26 -3.64 -7.54 6.47
CA LEU A 26 -3.78 -8.84 5.80
C LEU A 26 -4.09 -9.96 6.81
N GLY A 27 -3.37 -10.02 7.94
CA GLY A 27 -3.64 -11.00 8.98
C GLY A 27 -5.07 -10.93 9.55
N LYS A 28 -5.59 -9.72 9.78
CA LYS A 28 -6.99 -9.50 10.17
C LYS A 28 -7.99 -9.89 9.08
N ALA A 29 -7.69 -9.52 7.83
CA ALA A 29 -8.53 -9.90 6.71
C ALA A 29 -8.60 -11.43 6.56
N ALA A 30 -7.52 -12.16 6.84
CA ALA A 30 -7.46 -13.62 6.75
C ALA A 30 -8.05 -14.35 7.97
N SER A 31 -8.28 -13.67 9.10
CA SER A 31 -8.68 -14.33 10.36
C SER A 31 -10.16 -14.67 10.47
N VAL A 32 -10.98 -14.28 9.48
CA VAL A 32 -12.42 -14.52 9.46
C VAL A 32 -12.88 -14.92 8.06
N ASP A 33 -13.99 -15.63 7.96
CA ASP A 33 -14.66 -15.89 6.68
C ASP A 33 -15.75 -14.82 6.44
N PRO A 34 -15.70 -14.06 5.33
CA PRO A 34 -16.68 -13.01 5.04
C PRO A 34 -18.09 -13.58 4.77
N ALA A 35 -18.22 -14.86 4.44
CA ALA A 35 -19.52 -15.50 4.21
C ALA A 35 -20.27 -15.83 5.52
N VAL A 36 -19.60 -15.73 6.68
CA VAL A 36 -20.22 -16.01 8.00
C VAL A 36 -21.27 -14.97 8.36
N GLY A 37 -21.10 -13.72 7.95
CA GLY A 37 -22.04 -12.65 8.25
C GLY A 37 -21.52 -11.25 7.95
N GLU A 38 -22.42 -10.28 8.02
CA GLU A 38 -22.13 -8.87 7.74
C GLU A 38 -20.97 -8.29 8.58
N PRO A 39 -20.84 -8.57 9.89
CA PRO A 39 -19.70 -8.08 10.67
C PRO A 39 -18.34 -8.59 10.16
N GLN A 40 -18.28 -9.86 9.76
CA GLN A 40 -17.07 -10.47 9.20
C GLN A 40 -16.76 -9.90 7.82
N ALA A 41 -17.77 -9.74 6.96
CA ALA A 41 -17.62 -9.09 5.66
C ALA A 41 -17.08 -7.66 5.81
N ALA A 42 -17.63 -6.87 6.74
CA ALA A 42 -17.18 -5.52 7.05
C ALA A 42 -15.74 -5.50 7.57
N LEU A 43 -15.36 -6.42 8.46
CA LEU A 43 -13.99 -6.54 8.96
C LEU A 43 -13.01 -6.77 7.81
N VAL A 44 -13.32 -7.72 6.91
CA VAL A 44 -12.47 -8.02 5.75
C VAL A 44 -12.35 -6.82 4.82
N ALA A 45 -13.47 -6.18 4.48
CA ALA A 45 -13.50 -5.01 3.61
C ALA A 45 -12.65 -3.86 4.17
N LEU A 46 -12.85 -3.52 5.45
CA LEU A 46 -12.10 -2.45 6.13
C LEU A 46 -10.63 -2.80 6.26
N SER A 47 -10.28 -4.05 6.57
CA SER A 47 -8.88 -4.47 6.66
C SER A 47 -8.18 -4.36 5.31
N ILE A 48 -8.81 -4.77 4.20
CA ILE A 48 -8.22 -4.60 2.86
C ILE A 48 -8.01 -3.11 2.54
N ALA A 49 -9.00 -2.26 2.82
CA ALA A 49 -8.89 -0.82 2.57
C ALA A 49 -7.80 -0.15 3.42
N HIS A 50 -7.69 -0.54 4.70
CA HIS A 50 -6.64 -0.06 5.60
C HIS A 50 -5.24 -0.55 5.18
N ALA A 51 -5.12 -1.78 4.68
CA ALA A 51 -3.87 -2.28 4.14
C ALA A 51 -3.41 -1.42 2.95
N TYR A 52 -4.30 -1.15 2.00
CA TYR A 52 -3.98 -0.26 0.87
C TYR A 52 -3.62 1.16 1.34
N GLN A 53 -4.37 1.73 2.30
CA GLN A 53 -4.07 3.06 2.81
C GLN A 53 -2.69 3.15 3.48
N ALA A 54 -2.28 2.11 4.21
CA ALA A 54 -0.93 2.03 4.79
C ALA A 54 0.14 1.97 3.69
N PHE A 55 -0.09 1.18 2.63
CA PHE A 55 0.79 1.15 1.47
C PHE A 55 0.88 2.50 0.75
N GLU A 56 -0.24 3.16 0.49
CA GLU A 56 -0.30 4.51 -0.10
C GLU A 56 0.48 5.54 0.75
N THR A 57 0.45 5.39 2.07
CA THR A 57 1.22 6.23 2.99
C THR A 57 2.73 6.06 2.77
N ILE A 58 3.21 4.83 2.51
CA ILE A 58 4.62 4.58 2.17
C ILE A 58 4.98 5.33 0.88
N LEU A 59 4.15 5.24 -0.16
CA LEU A 59 4.40 5.91 -1.44
C LEU A 59 4.59 7.43 -1.23
N LEU A 60 3.65 8.05 -0.52
CA LEU A 60 3.69 9.49 -0.21
C LEU A 60 4.93 9.87 0.62
N ARG A 61 5.30 9.08 1.63
CA ARG A 61 6.47 9.36 2.48
C ARG A 61 7.76 9.30 1.69
N VAL A 62 7.91 8.28 0.83
CA VAL A 62 9.09 8.14 -0.03
C VAL A 62 9.20 9.32 -0.98
N GLU A 63 8.14 9.67 -1.70
CA GLU A 63 8.18 10.79 -2.64
C GLU A 63 8.46 12.14 -1.97
N ARG A 64 7.84 12.40 -0.81
CA ARG A 64 8.10 13.62 -0.01
C ARG A 64 9.53 13.70 0.49
N ALA A 65 10.12 12.57 0.90
CA ALA A 65 11.50 12.54 1.37
C ALA A 65 12.50 12.82 0.24
N LEU A 66 12.14 12.50 -0.99
CA LEU A 66 12.91 12.75 -2.20
C LEU A 66 12.64 14.13 -2.82
N GLY A 67 11.76 14.94 -2.21
CA GLY A 67 11.42 16.27 -2.71
C GLY A 67 10.61 16.28 -4.01
N LEU A 68 9.91 15.19 -4.32
CA LEU A 68 9.03 15.13 -5.48
C LEU A 68 7.74 15.93 -5.23
N GLU A 69 7.21 16.54 -6.29
CA GLU A 69 6.00 17.36 -6.20
C GLU A 69 4.76 16.51 -5.84
N GLU A 70 3.91 17.04 -4.96
CA GLU A 70 2.65 16.39 -4.62
C GLU A 70 1.64 16.50 -5.75
N ARG A 71 0.97 15.38 -6.04
CA ARG A 71 -0.12 15.33 -7.00
C ARG A 71 -1.40 15.91 -6.38
N SER A 72 -2.20 16.58 -7.21
CA SER A 72 -3.48 17.18 -6.80
C SER A 72 -4.62 16.74 -7.73
N GLY A 73 -5.87 16.97 -7.29
CA GLY A 73 -7.07 16.63 -8.07
C GLY A 73 -7.61 15.21 -7.84
N GLY A 74 -8.83 14.92 -8.32
CA GLY A 74 -9.58 13.70 -7.93
C GLY A 74 -8.93 12.35 -8.28
N ALA A 75 -8.01 12.32 -9.24
CA ALA A 75 -7.32 11.11 -9.71
C ALA A 75 -5.88 10.97 -9.18
N TRP A 76 -5.47 11.78 -8.19
CA TRP A 76 -4.08 11.80 -7.70
C TRP A 76 -3.62 10.43 -7.19
N HIS A 77 -4.51 9.65 -6.57
CA HIS A 77 -4.20 8.32 -6.05
C HIS A 77 -3.73 7.35 -7.13
N THR A 78 -4.39 7.36 -8.29
CA THR A 78 -4.03 6.51 -9.43
C THR A 78 -2.70 6.91 -10.01
N ALA A 79 -2.45 8.21 -10.18
CA ALA A 79 -1.18 8.72 -10.68
C ALA A 79 -0.03 8.44 -9.70
N LEU A 80 -0.25 8.61 -8.40
CA LEU A 80 0.74 8.25 -7.37
C LEU A 80 1.14 6.78 -7.48
N LEU A 81 0.15 5.88 -7.58
CA LEU A 81 0.43 4.45 -7.68
C LEU A 81 1.21 4.14 -8.97
N ALA A 82 0.72 4.60 -10.12
CA ALA A 82 1.35 4.35 -11.42
C ALA A 82 2.83 4.80 -11.44
N ASP A 83 3.10 6.03 -11.01
CA ASP A 83 4.46 6.59 -10.99
C ASP A 83 5.36 5.93 -9.93
N SER A 84 4.77 5.46 -8.84
CA SER A 84 5.49 4.68 -7.81
C SER A 84 5.99 3.34 -8.33
N GLY A 85 5.30 2.75 -9.31
CA GLY A 85 5.71 1.53 -10.00
C GLY A 85 6.84 1.72 -11.01
N LEU A 86 7.21 2.96 -11.32
CA LEU A 86 8.30 3.27 -12.26
C LEU A 86 9.60 3.60 -11.51
N PRO A 87 10.78 3.15 -12.02
CA PRO A 87 12.05 3.63 -11.52
C PRO A 87 12.29 5.09 -11.95
N LEU A 88 12.90 5.89 -11.07
CA LEU A 88 13.42 7.22 -11.39
C LEU A 88 14.95 7.17 -11.32
N PRO A 89 15.66 7.05 -12.46
CA PRO A 89 17.12 6.93 -12.48
C PRO A 89 17.81 8.06 -11.71
N GLY A 90 18.72 7.69 -10.80
CA GLY A 90 19.44 8.63 -9.94
C GLY A 90 18.64 9.21 -8.76
N VAL A 91 17.38 8.79 -8.58
CA VAL A 91 16.50 9.26 -7.48
C VAL A 91 15.99 8.10 -6.63
N ARG A 92 15.33 7.11 -7.26
CA ARG A 92 14.87 5.88 -6.58
C ARG A 92 14.60 4.75 -7.58
N PRO A 93 14.73 3.47 -7.16
CA PRO A 93 14.11 2.38 -7.90
C PRO A 93 12.57 2.47 -7.84
N ALA A 94 11.89 1.57 -8.56
CA ALA A 94 10.45 1.39 -8.40
C ALA A 94 10.14 0.99 -6.95
N ILE A 95 9.01 1.46 -6.40
CA ILE A 95 8.65 1.22 -5.00
C ILE A 95 8.09 -0.20 -4.80
N TYR A 96 7.54 -0.80 -5.84
CA TYR A 96 7.03 -2.16 -5.86
C TYR A 96 7.34 -2.83 -7.22
N PRO A 97 7.39 -4.17 -7.29
CA PRO A 97 7.70 -4.88 -8.52
C PRO A 97 6.58 -4.76 -9.55
N ALA A 98 6.93 -4.66 -10.83
CA ALA A 98 5.98 -4.40 -11.92
C ALA A 98 4.88 -5.47 -12.01
N GLU A 99 5.20 -6.71 -11.65
CA GLU A 99 4.28 -7.84 -11.63
C GLU A 99 3.10 -7.61 -10.66
N MET A 100 3.31 -6.81 -9.59
CA MET A 100 2.29 -6.51 -8.59
C MET A 100 1.43 -5.28 -8.95
N ALA A 101 1.74 -4.58 -10.04
CA ALA A 101 1.07 -3.33 -10.40
C ALA A 101 -0.44 -3.50 -10.60
N SER A 102 -0.86 -4.56 -11.28
CA SER A 102 -2.27 -4.81 -11.58
C SER A 102 -3.10 -5.05 -10.32
N ASP A 103 -2.55 -5.79 -9.35
CA ASP A 103 -3.23 -6.08 -8.08
C ASP A 103 -3.26 -4.86 -7.16
N TRP A 104 -2.20 -4.06 -7.11
CA TRP A 104 -2.24 -2.79 -6.39
C TRP A 104 -3.30 -1.84 -6.97
N HIS A 105 -3.46 -1.78 -8.29
CA HIS A 105 -4.51 -0.98 -8.93
C HIS A 105 -5.91 -1.50 -8.61
N ALA A 106 -6.10 -2.83 -8.60
CA ALA A 106 -7.37 -3.44 -8.21
C ALA A 106 -7.73 -3.09 -6.74
N LEU A 107 -6.75 -3.13 -5.84
CA LEU A 107 -6.92 -2.77 -4.42
C LEU A 107 -7.23 -1.28 -4.23
N LEU A 108 -6.62 -0.39 -5.01
CA LEU A 108 -6.98 1.04 -5.07
C LEU A 108 -8.44 1.19 -5.50
N GLY A 109 -8.84 0.50 -6.58
CA GLY A 109 -10.21 0.48 -7.07
C GLY A 109 -11.20 -0.01 -6.01
N PHE A 110 -10.85 -1.07 -5.27
CA PHE A 110 -11.66 -1.58 -4.18
C PHE A 110 -11.80 -0.56 -3.03
N ARG A 111 -10.72 0.12 -2.64
CA ARG A 111 -10.80 1.19 -1.64
C ARG A 111 -11.70 2.33 -2.09
N HIS A 112 -11.61 2.74 -3.36
CA HIS A 112 -12.50 3.75 -3.91
C HIS A 112 -13.95 3.28 -3.92
N PHE A 113 -14.21 2.03 -4.31
CA PHE A 113 -15.54 1.44 -4.23
C PHE A 113 -16.09 1.51 -2.79
N LEU A 114 -15.32 1.02 -1.80
CA LEU A 114 -15.75 0.98 -0.40
C LEU A 114 -16.09 2.36 0.17
N ARG A 115 -15.34 3.41 -0.22
CA ARG A 115 -15.61 4.79 0.22
C ARG A 115 -16.96 5.33 -0.25
N HIS A 116 -17.53 4.78 -1.32
CA HIS A 116 -18.82 5.21 -1.87
C HIS A 116 -19.93 4.17 -1.68
N ALA A 117 -19.63 3.01 -1.09
CA ALA A 117 -20.52 1.86 -0.98
C ALA A 117 -21.59 1.97 0.13
N TYR A 118 -22.01 3.18 0.51
CA TYR A 118 -23.08 3.35 1.52
C TYR A 118 -24.36 2.64 1.07
N GLY A 119 -24.69 1.51 1.71
CA GLY A 119 -25.90 0.72 1.44
C GLY A 119 -25.77 -0.36 0.35
N VAL A 120 -24.55 -0.70 -0.10
CA VAL A 120 -24.32 -1.84 -1.01
C VAL A 120 -23.90 -3.08 -0.22
N ASP A 121 -24.56 -4.21 -0.46
CA ASP A 121 -24.19 -5.49 0.13
C ASP A 121 -22.74 -5.87 -0.23
N LEU A 122 -21.94 -6.21 0.78
CA LEU A 122 -20.57 -6.68 0.61
C LEU A 122 -20.59 -8.12 0.11
N ASP A 123 -20.43 -8.30 -1.20
CA ASP A 123 -20.33 -9.62 -1.84
C ASP A 123 -19.10 -10.40 -1.30
N PRO A 124 -19.30 -11.53 -0.59
CA PRO A 124 -18.21 -12.34 -0.04
C PRO A 124 -17.21 -12.84 -1.10
N ALA A 125 -17.67 -13.13 -2.32
CA ALA A 125 -16.79 -13.59 -3.39
C ALA A 125 -15.83 -12.48 -3.86
N ARG A 126 -16.33 -11.23 -3.93
CA ARG A 126 -15.48 -10.05 -4.22
C ARG A 126 -14.49 -9.78 -3.10
N LEU A 127 -14.89 -9.97 -1.85
CA LEU A 127 -13.99 -9.83 -0.70
C LEU A 127 -12.87 -10.88 -0.74
N GLU A 128 -13.18 -12.13 -1.06
CA GLU A 128 -12.18 -13.19 -1.17
C GLU A 128 -11.21 -12.94 -2.33
N SER A 129 -11.72 -12.46 -3.47
CA SER A 129 -10.86 -12.06 -4.59
C SER A 129 -9.88 -10.94 -4.18
N ASN A 130 -10.35 -9.90 -3.50
CA ASN A 130 -9.47 -8.82 -3.04
C ASN A 130 -8.53 -9.25 -1.91
N ARG A 131 -8.94 -10.16 -1.04
CA ARG A 131 -8.06 -10.79 -0.04
C ARG A 131 -6.92 -11.56 -0.71
N THR A 132 -7.24 -12.36 -1.74
CA THR A 132 -6.23 -13.10 -2.51
C THR A 132 -5.24 -12.15 -3.18
N ARG A 133 -5.72 -11.05 -3.77
CA ARG A 133 -4.85 -10.00 -4.32
C ARG A 133 -3.97 -9.37 -3.25
N LEU A 134 -4.53 -9.04 -2.09
CA LEU A 134 -3.77 -8.48 -0.96
C LEU A 134 -2.67 -9.44 -0.50
N GLN A 135 -2.98 -10.73 -0.38
CA GLN A 135 -2.00 -11.77 -0.05
C GLN A 135 -0.89 -11.82 -1.11
N HIS A 136 -1.25 -11.80 -2.39
CA HIS A 136 -0.30 -11.85 -3.50
C HIS A 136 0.65 -10.64 -3.49
N VAL A 137 0.13 -9.41 -3.38
CA VAL A 137 0.98 -8.21 -3.36
C VAL A 137 1.85 -8.14 -2.13
N VAL A 138 1.38 -8.58 -0.96
CA VAL A 138 2.20 -8.62 0.26
C VAL A 138 3.36 -9.59 0.08
N THR A 139 3.09 -10.81 -0.38
CA THR A 139 4.14 -11.81 -0.63
C THR A 139 5.13 -11.35 -1.71
N GLY A 140 4.64 -10.78 -2.81
CA GLY A 140 5.49 -10.32 -3.92
C GLY A 140 6.28 -9.05 -3.62
N THR A 141 5.84 -8.22 -2.67
CA THR A 141 6.42 -6.89 -2.40
C THR A 141 7.26 -6.85 -1.10
N ASP A 142 7.17 -7.84 -0.20
CA ASP A 142 7.82 -7.80 1.14
C ASP A 142 9.35 -7.61 1.04
N GLY A 143 10.05 -8.51 0.35
CA GLY A 143 11.50 -8.39 0.16
C GLY A 143 11.90 -7.16 -0.66
N TRP A 144 11.03 -6.70 -1.57
CA TRP A 144 11.27 -5.51 -2.38
C TRP A 144 11.27 -4.24 -1.52
N ILE A 145 10.29 -4.09 -0.65
CA ILE A 145 10.21 -2.95 0.28
C ILE A 145 11.41 -2.94 1.21
N ASP A 146 11.83 -4.10 1.73
CA ASP A 146 13.02 -4.17 2.56
C ASP A 146 14.29 -3.72 1.82
N ALA A 147 14.44 -4.12 0.56
CA ALA A 147 15.57 -3.72 -0.29
C ALA A 147 15.54 -2.22 -0.62
N LEU A 148 14.38 -1.68 -1.02
CA LEU A 148 14.16 -0.25 -1.28
C LEU A 148 14.51 0.60 -0.05
N LEU A 149 13.91 0.28 1.09
CA LEU A 149 14.15 1.04 2.32
C LEU A 149 15.59 0.91 2.80
N GLY A 150 16.24 -0.22 2.52
CA GLY A 150 17.67 -0.41 2.72
C GLY A 150 18.55 0.46 1.83
N SER A 151 18.17 0.71 0.57
CA SER A 151 18.94 1.57 -0.34
C SER A 151 18.82 3.05 0.03
N LEU A 152 17.62 3.51 0.39
CA LEU A 152 17.38 4.91 0.80
C LEU A 152 18.21 5.32 2.04
N ASN A 153 18.55 4.37 2.91
CA ASN A 153 19.36 4.63 4.10
C ASN A 153 20.89 4.63 3.84
N ARG A 154 21.33 4.19 2.66
CA ARG A 154 22.77 4.12 2.28
C ARG A 154 23.23 5.31 1.45
N GLU A 155 22.30 6.00 0.78
CA GLU A 155 22.58 7.12 -0.12
C GLU A 155 22.45 8.50 0.55
N GLY A 156 22.02 8.55 1.82
CA GLY A 156 22.01 9.76 2.66
C GLY A 156 23.17 9.80 3.63
#